data_AF-A0AAN6MC83-F1
#
_entry.id   AF-A0AAN6MC83-F1
#
_cell.length_a   1.000
_cell.length_b   1.000
_cell.length_c   1.000
_cell.angle_alpha   90.00
_cell.angle_beta   90.00
_cell.angle_gamma   90.00
#
_symmetry.space_group_name_H-M   'P 1'
#
loop_
_entity.id
_entity.type
_entity.pdbx_description
1 polymer ?
#
loop_
_entity_poly.entity_id
_entity_poly.type
_entity_poly.pdbx_seq_one_letter_code
_entity_poly.pdbx_strand_id
1 'polypeptide(L)'
;KTGISPFNPQLVLQAVHARQALRTPSPPPIPQGTKLTSSPFSTPITLRQINKVADELEVTLRENDDLDPSFAYNLGRFIRGSLIVATELVQTKRDLGRTKLAEATARARRNSKNTPLKTGGVLTVAQGRAMVVQRKEDDLMKARRLVDAAETKAQNAMKRVFAAAAKEARKWRVTKRLGPVETMDSEYGKRLLRRV
;
A
#
# COMPACT_ATOMS: atom_id res chain seq x y z
N LYS A 1 2.52 -27.96 43.37
CA LYS A 1 2.38 -28.33 41.94
C LYS A 1 1.54 -27.26 41.26
N THR A 2 2.16 -26.34 40.52
CA THR A 2 1.44 -25.29 39.77
C THR A 2 0.75 -25.94 38.59
N GLY A 3 -0.58 -25.99 38.62
CA GLY A 3 -1.43 -26.65 37.62
C GLY A 3 -1.53 -25.87 36.31
N ILE A 4 -0.39 -25.66 35.64
CA ILE A 4 -0.37 -25.08 34.30
C ILE A 4 -0.32 -26.27 33.34
N SER A 5 -1.47 -26.57 32.74
CA SER A 5 -1.57 -27.57 31.68
C SER A 5 -0.75 -27.11 30.47
N PRO A 6 0.11 -27.95 29.88
CA PRO A 6 0.89 -27.57 28.70
C PRO A 6 -0.04 -27.18 27.54
N PHE A 7 0.37 -26.13 26.81
CA PHE A 7 -0.38 -25.64 25.65
C PHE A 7 -0.57 -26.76 24.63
N ASN A 8 -1.82 -27.07 24.31
CA ASN A 8 -2.17 -28.07 23.31
C ASN A 8 -2.43 -27.39 21.95
N PRO A 9 -1.46 -27.42 21.01
CA PRO A 9 -1.61 -26.78 19.70
C PRO A 9 -2.72 -27.41 18.84
N GLN A 10 -3.14 -28.63 19.17
CA GLN A 10 -4.09 -29.38 18.38
C GLN A 10 -5.49 -28.79 18.40
N LEU A 11 -5.88 -28.12 19.50
CA LEU A 11 -7.15 -27.41 19.58
C LEU A 11 -7.23 -26.25 18.59
N VAL A 12 -6.12 -25.53 18.40
CA VAL A 12 -6.03 -24.42 17.45
C VAL A 12 -6.03 -24.96 16.01
N LEU A 13 -5.26 -26.01 15.75
CA LEU A 13 -5.20 -26.63 14.42
C LEU A 13 -6.54 -27.25 14.01
N GLN A 14 -7.28 -27.87 14.92
CA GLN A 14 -8.62 -28.38 14.66
C GLN A 14 -9.59 -27.26 14.29
N ALA A 15 -9.54 -26.11 14.98
CA ALA A 15 -10.36 -24.95 14.64
C ALA A 15 -10.01 -24.36 13.26
N VAL A 16 -8.73 -24.37 12.88
CA VAL A 16 -8.28 -23.96 11.54
C VAL A 16 -8.76 -24.94 10.47
N HIS A 17 -8.65 -26.25 10.71
CA HIS A 17 -9.13 -27.28 9.78
C HIS A 17 -10.65 -27.24 9.60
N ALA A 18 -11.41 -27.07 10.69
CA ALA A 18 -12.87 -26.92 10.61
C ALA A 18 -13.29 -25.68 9.79
N ARG A 19 -12.53 -24.58 9.90
CA ARG A 19 -12.76 -23.37 9.09
C ARG A 19 -12.32 -23.53 7.64
N GLN A 20 -11.25 -24.29 7.37
CA GLN A 20 -10.80 -24.61 6.01
C GLN A 20 -11.73 -25.58 5.31
N ALA A 21 -12.39 -26.48 6.06
CA ALA A 21 -13.40 -27.39 5.52
C ALA A 21 -14.64 -26.64 4.99
N LEU A 22 -14.97 -25.49 5.60
CA LEU A 22 -15.94 -24.52 5.09
C LEU A 22 -15.32 -23.63 3.99
N ARG A 23 -14.71 -24.24 2.96
CA ARG A 23 -14.34 -23.51 1.75
C ARG A 23 -15.58 -22.80 1.24
N THR A 24 -15.52 -21.48 1.14
CA THR A 24 -16.42 -20.75 0.25
C THR A 24 -16.32 -21.44 -1.11
N PRO A 25 -17.44 -21.93 -1.69
CA PRO A 25 -17.39 -22.55 -3.00
C PRO A 25 -16.73 -21.56 -3.93
N SER A 26 -15.61 -21.97 -4.54
CA SER A 26 -15.01 -21.17 -5.59
C SER A 26 -16.07 -21.01 -6.68
N PRO A 27 -16.31 -19.79 -7.18
CA PRO A 27 -17.28 -19.60 -8.24
C PRO A 27 -16.95 -20.55 -9.40
N PRO A 28 -17.97 -21.07 -10.11
CA PRO A 28 -17.76 -22.03 -11.18
C PRO A 28 -16.70 -21.51 -12.18
N PRO A 29 -15.83 -22.39 -12.70
CA PRO A 29 -14.84 -21.99 -13.68
C PRO A 29 -15.57 -21.40 -14.90
N ILE A 30 -15.32 -20.11 -15.12
CA ILE A 30 -15.90 -19.36 -16.24
C ILE A 30 -15.34 -19.96 -17.54
N PRO A 31 -16.19 -20.28 -18.54
CA PRO A 31 -15.73 -20.77 -19.84
C PRO A 31 -14.67 -19.84 -20.43
N GLN A 32 -13.61 -20.39 -20.99
CA GLN A 32 -12.55 -19.61 -21.64
C GLN A 32 -13.15 -18.76 -22.76
N GLY A 33 -13.39 -17.47 -22.50
CA GLY A 33 -13.96 -16.53 -23.46
C GLY A 33 -14.86 -15.44 -22.86
N THR A 34 -15.46 -15.66 -21.70
CA THR A 34 -16.28 -14.63 -21.04
C THR A 34 -15.40 -13.77 -20.13
N LYS A 35 -15.03 -12.59 -20.65
CA LYS A 35 -14.46 -11.50 -19.85
C LYS A 35 -15.37 -11.27 -18.65
N LEU A 36 -14.79 -11.18 -17.45
CA LEU A 36 -15.44 -10.58 -16.28
C LEU A 36 -15.82 -9.15 -16.67
N THR A 37 -17.02 -8.93 -17.19
CA THR A 37 -17.55 -7.59 -17.35
C THR A 37 -18.01 -7.19 -15.95
N SER A 38 -17.19 -6.41 -15.25
CA SER A 38 -17.73 -5.46 -14.28
C SER A 38 -18.94 -4.76 -14.87
N SER A 39 -19.93 -4.41 -14.03
CA SER A 39 -21.09 -3.58 -14.38
C SER A 39 -20.85 -2.71 -15.63
N PRO A 40 -21.74 -2.73 -16.65
CA PRO A 40 -21.58 -1.93 -17.87
C PRO A 40 -21.52 -0.42 -17.57
N PHE A 41 -21.97 -0.01 -16.38
CA PHE A 41 -21.74 1.31 -15.85
C PHE A 41 -20.34 1.38 -15.25
N SER A 42 -19.42 1.99 -15.99
CA SER A 42 -18.13 2.46 -15.47
C SER A 42 -18.40 3.63 -14.52
N THR A 43 -18.88 3.34 -13.31
CA THR A 43 -19.05 4.37 -12.28
C THR A 43 -17.71 5.06 -12.03
N PRO A 44 -17.66 6.40 -12.02
CA PRO A 44 -16.41 7.09 -11.78
C PRO A 44 -15.98 6.89 -10.31
N ILE A 45 -14.85 6.23 -10.10
CA ILE A 45 -14.34 5.83 -8.77
C ILE A 45 -13.43 6.92 -8.17
N THR A 46 -12.87 7.79 -9.01
CA THR A 46 -11.91 8.81 -8.61
C THR A 46 -12.40 10.21 -8.96
N LEU A 47 -11.99 11.22 -8.18
CA LEU A 47 -12.28 12.63 -8.46
C LEU A 47 -11.94 13.01 -9.91
N ARG A 48 -10.83 12.50 -10.44
CA ARG A 48 -10.42 12.73 -11.83
C ARG A 48 -11.41 12.16 -12.85
N GLN A 49 -11.90 10.94 -12.61
CA GLN A 49 -12.91 10.34 -13.48
C GLN A 49 -14.24 11.09 -13.38
N ILE A 50 -14.63 11.55 -12.20
CA ILE A 50 -15.84 12.37 -12.01
C ILE A 50 -15.72 13.68 -12.81
N ASN A 51 -14.58 14.39 -12.72
CA ASN A 51 -14.35 15.60 -13.53
C ASN A 51 -14.42 15.31 -15.03
N LYS A 52 -13.78 14.22 -15.49
CA LYS A 52 -13.82 13.85 -16.91
C LYS A 52 -15.26 13.63 -17.41
N VAL A 53 -16.06 12.88 -16.65
CA VAL A 53 -17.47 12.63 -17.00
C VAL A 53 -18.29 13.91 -16.91
N ALA A 54 -18.04 14.77 -15.92
CA ALA A 54 -18.68 16.07 -15.80
C ALA A 54 -18.39 16.97 -17.01
N ASP A 55 -17.12 17.06 -17.44
CA ASP A 55 -16.72 17.84 -18.61
C ASP A 55 -17.38 17.32 -19.89
N GLU A 56 -17.41 15.99 -20.09
CA GLU A 56 -18.10 15.34 -21.21
C GLU A 56 -19.60 15.68 -21.21
N LEU A 57 -20.25 15.59 -20.05
CA LEU A 57 -21.67 15.93 -19.91
C LEU A 57 -21.94 17.42 -20.14
N GLU A 58 -21.09 18.31 -19.65
CA GLU A 58 -21.23 19.76 -19.87
C GLU A 58 -21.08 20.14 -21.34
N VAL A 59 -20.18 19.49 -22.08
CA VAL A 59 -20.06 19.68 -23.54
C VAL A 59 -21.35 19.23 -24.22
N THR A 60 -21.85 18.04 -23.91
CA THR A 60 -23.11 17.56 -24.52
C THR A 60 -24.31 18.44 -24.18
N LEU A 61 -24.35 19.01 -22.97
CA LEU A 61 -25.41 19.94 -22.55
C LEU A 61 -25.38 21.26 -23.32
N ARG A 62 -24.20 21.70 -23.80
CA ARG A 62 -24.04 22.94 -24.58
C ARG A 62 -24.29 22.72 -26.07
N GLU A 63 -23.97 21.54 -26.58
CA GLU A 63 -24.05 21.23 -28.02
C GLU A 63 -25.45 20.80 -28.47
N ASN A 64 -26.31 20.36 -27.55
CA ASN A 64 -27.65 19.90 -27.87
C ASN A 64 -28.71 20.92 -27.44
N ASP A 65 -29.15 21.76 -28.37
CA ASP A 65 -30.23 22.74 -28.16
C ASP A 65 -31.63 22.12 -28.09
N ASP A 66 -31.77 20.85 -28.49
CA ASP A 66 -33.04 20.10 -28.48
C ASP A 66 -33.44 19.56 -27.09
N LEU A 67 -32.59 19.71 -26.07
CA LEU A 67 -32.91 19.27 -24.71
C LEU A 67 -33.89 20.22 -24.02
N ASP A 68 -34.77 19.65 -23.20
CA ASP A 68 -35.61 20.44 -22.29
C ASP A 68 -34.73 21.35 -21.41
N PRO A 69 -34.92 22.69 -21.46
CA PRO A 69 -34.10 23.63 -20.69
C PRO A 69 -34.12 23.37 -19.18
N SER A 70 -35.25 22.88 -18.65
CA SER A 70 -35.38 22.54 -17.23
C SER A 70 -34.54 21.31 -16.88
N PHE A 71 -34.59 20.27 -17.71
CA PHE A 71 -33.72 19.10 -17.56
C PHE A 71 -32.23 19.47 -17.65
N ALA A 72 -31.83 20.26 -18.63
CA ALA A 72 -30.44 20.70 -18.80
C ALA A 72 -29.93 21.48 -17.57
N TYR A 73 -30.75 22.40 -17.05
CA TYR A 73 -30.45 23.15 -15.83
C TYR A 73 -30.30 22.24 -14.60
N ASN A 74 -31.24 21.30 -14.40
CA ASN A 74 -31.21 20.37 -13.28
C ASN A 74 -30.01 19.43 -13.35
N LEU A 75 -29.65 18.96 -14.55
CA LEU A 75 -28.47 18.11 -14.75
C LEU A 75 -27.18 18.89 -14.47
N GLY A 76 -27.06 20.13 -14.95
CA GLY A 76 -25.93 21.00 -14.63
C GLY A 76 -25.80 21.27 -13.13
N ARG A 77 -26.92 21.49 -12.42
CA ARG A 77 -26.94 21.62 -10.96
C ARG A 77 -26.49 20.34 -10.27
N PHE A 78 -26.93 19.17 -10.75
CA PHE A 78 -26.52 17.87 -10.23
C PHE A 78 -25.02 17.61 -10.42
N ILE A 79 -24.47 17.91 -11.60
CA ILE A 79 -23.04 17.79 -11.90
C ILE A 79 -22.22 18.62 -10.92
N ARG A 80 -22.55 19.90 -10.74
CA ARG A 80 -21.86 20.79 -9.78
C ARG A 80 -21.95 20.27 -8.35
N GLY A 81 -23.13 19.81 -7.91
CA GLY A 81 -23.32 19.21 -6.59
C GLY A 81 -22.46 17.94 -6.39
N SER A 82 -22.41 17.07 -7.39
CA SER A 82 -21.62 15.84 -7.35
C SER A 82 -20.11 16.12 -7.23
N LEU A 83 -19.62 17.16 -7.92
CA LEU A 83 -18.23 17.60 -7.83
C LEU A 83 -17.89 18.15 -6.45
N ILE A 84 -18.76 18.98 -5.87
CA ILE A 84 -18.58 19.51 -4.50
C ILE A 84 -18.47 18.35 -3.51
N VAL A 85 -19.44 17.43 -3.50
CA VAL A 85 -19.44 16.26 -2.60
C VAL A 85 -18.19 15.41 -2.78
N ALA A 86 -17.76 15.18 -4.02
CA ALA A 86 -16.55 14.41 -4.30
C ALA A 86 -15.28 15.11 -3.78
N THR A 87 -15.18 16.44 -3.94
CA THR A 87 -14.05 17.22 -3.41
C THR A 87 -14.03 17.23 -1.89
N GLU A 88 -15.18 17.40 -1.25
CA GLU A 88 -15.33 17.31 0.21
C GLU A 88 -14.92 15.93 0.73
N LEU A 89 -15.33 14.85 0.06
CA LEU A 89 -14.92 13.49 0.42
C LEU A 89 -13.39 13.32 0.37
N VAL A 90 -12.73 13.89 -0.62
CA VAL A 90 -11.27 13.85 -0.71
C VAL A 90 -10.62 14.65 0.43
N GLN A 91 -11.19 15.80 0.80
CA GLN A 91 -10.70 16.61 1.92
C GLN A 91 -10.91 15.91 3.27
N THR A 92 -12.12 15.42 3.55
CA THR A 92 -12.44 14.68 4.79
C THR A 92 -11.59 13.44 4.95
N LYS A 93 -11.28 12.71 3.86
CA LYS A 93 -10.34 11.58 3.91
C LYS A 93 -8.93 12.00 4.33
N ARG A 94 -8.44 13.16 3.85
CA ARG A 94 -7.14 13.69 4.27
C ARG A 94 -7.15 14.11 5.74
N ASP A 95 -8.22 14.77 6.18
CA ASP A 95 -8.37 15.21 7.57
C ASP A 95 -8.47 14.03 8.52
N LEU A 96 -9.22 12.98 8.15
CA LEU A 96 -9.23 11.72 8.89
C LEU A 96 -7.84 11.09 9.00
N GLY A 97 -7.03 11.18 7.95
CA GLY A 97 -5.63 10.74 7.99
C GLY A 97 -4.81 11.53 9.01
N ARG A 98 -4.98 12.86 9.05
CA ARG A 98 -4.29 13.75 10.00
C ARG A 98 -4.73 13.51 11.44
N THR A 99 -6.03 13.35 11.70
CA THR A 99 -6.55 13.09 13.05
C THR A 99 -6.11 11.73 13.57
N LYS A 100 -6.15 10.68 12.74
CA LYS A 100 -5.63 9.35 13.10
C LYS A 100 -4.13 9.38 13.41
N LEU A 101 -3.35 10.13 12.63
CA LEU A 101 -1.92 10.30 12.93
C LEU A 101 -1.74 11.02 14.27
N ALA A 102 -2.44 12.12 14.50
CA ALA A 102 -2.37 12.87 15.75
C ALA A 102 -2.76 12.00 16.96
N GLU A 103 -3.83 11.20 16.84
CA GLU A 103 -4.28 10.25 17.85
C GLU A 103 -3.21 9.18 18.13
N ALA A 104 -2.66 8.56 17.08
CA ALA A 104 -1.60 7.57 17.21
C ALA A 104 -0.35 8.16 17.90
N THR A 105 0.00 9.39 17.56
CA THR A 105 1.14 10.11 18.15
C THR A 105 0.88 10.44 19.61
N ALA A 106 -0.33 10.89 19.96
CA ALA A 106 -0.74 11.16 21.33
C ALA A 106 -0.76 9.87 22.17
N ARG A 107 -1.28 8.77 21.61
CA ARG A 107 -1.27 7.44 22.24
C ARG A 107 0.15 6.95 22.49
N ALA A 108 1.05 7.09 21.51
CA ALA A 108 2.46 6.74 21.67
C ALA A 108 3.13 7.56 22.80
N ARG A 109 2.87 8.88 22.87
CA ARG A 109 3.38 9.74 23.94
C ARG A 109 2.84 9.36 25.32
N ARG A 110 1.55 9.01 25.42
CA ARG A 110 0.94 8.54 26.69
C ARG A 110 1.59 7.23 27.13
N ASN A 111 1.74 6.29 26.20
CA ASN A 111 2.36 5.00 26.48
C ASN A 111 3.82 5.15 26.93
N SER A 112 4.60 6.06 26.31
CA SER A 112 6.00 6.27 26.67
C SER A 112 6.20 6.92 28.04
N LYS A 113 5.27 7.77 28.49
CA LYS A 113 5.38 8.45 29.80
C LYS A 113 4.92 7.57 30.96
N ASN A 114 3.93 6.70 30.71
CA ASN A 114 3.25 5.94 31.76
C ASN A 114 3.60 4.45 31.73
N THR A 115 4.75 4.05 31.19
CA THR A 115 5.14 2.64 31.22
C THR A 115 5.57 2.28 32.65
N PRO A 116 4.84 1.42 33.38
CA PRO A 116 5.29 0.97 34.69
C PRO A 116 6.57 0.15 34.52
N LEU A 117 7.58 0.42 35.36
CA LEU A 117 8.85 -0.31 35.34
C LEU A 117 8.66 -1.81 35.67
N LYS A 118 7.62 -2.14 36.45
CA LYS A 118 7.23 -3.49 36.83
C LYS A 118 5.75 -3.53 37.17
N THR A 119 5.07 -4.62 36.83
CA THR A 119 3.69 -4.87 37.26
C THR A 119 3.72 -5.67 38.57
N GLY A 120 3.49 -4.99 39.71
CA GLY A 120 3.42 -5.60 41.04
C GLY A 120 4.77 -6.03 41.67
N GLY A 121 4.74 -6.30 42.97
CA GLY A 121 5.93 -6.70 43.76
C GLY A 121 6.96 -5.58 43.98
N VAL A 122 8.07 -5.89 44.67
CA VAL A 122 9.15 -4.94 44.94
C VAL A 122 10.21 -5.00 43.83
N LEU A 123 10.70 -3.84 43.39
CA LEU A 123 11.84 -3.73 42.46
C LEU A 123 13.13 -3.60 43.27
N THR A 124 14.05 -4.56 43.12
CA THR A 124 15.33 -4.51 43.84
C THR A 124 16.34 -3.62 43.12
N VAL A 125 17.32 -3.10 43.86
CA VAL A 125 18.39 -2.24 43.29
C VAL A 125 19.16 -2.96 42.17
N ALA A 126 19.43 -4.25 42.33
CA ALA A 126 20.10 -5.05 41.29
C ALA A 126 19.27 -5.13 40.00
N GLN A 127 17.95 -5.36 40.12
CA GLN A 127 17.04 -5.35 38.97
C GLN A 127 16.98 -3.98 38.30
N GLY A 128 16.94 -2.90 39.09
CA GLY A 128 17.00 -1.54 38.56
C GLY A 128 18.27 -1.27 37.74
N ARG A 129 19.44 -1.71 38.23
CA ARG A 129 20.71 -1.58 37.49
C ARG A 129 20.71 -2.37 36.17
N ALA A 130 20.18 -3.60 36.18
CA ALA A 130 20.07 -4.42 34.97
C ALA A 130 19.16 -3.76 33.91
N MET A 131 18.03 -3.18 34.33
CA MET A 131 17.12 -2.46 33.43
C MET A 131 17.79 -1.25 32.75
N VAL A 132 18.67 -0.54 33.45
CA VAL A 132 19.43 0.59 32.86
C VAL A 132 20.40 0.11 31.79
N VAL A 133 21.08 -1.03 32.01
CA VAL A 133 21.96 -1.63 31.01
C VAL A 133 21.16 -2.09 29.79
N GLN A 134 20.05 -2.78 30.01
CA GLN A 134 19.18 -3.25 28.94
C GLN A 134 18.63 -2.08 28.11
N ARG A 135 18.24 -0.98 28.76
CA ARG A 135 17.78 0.23 28.05
C ARG A 135 18.85 0.81 27.12
N LYS A 136 20.11 0.85 27.55
CA LYS A 136 21.22 1.30 26.70
C LYS A 136 21.38 0.40 25.47
N GLU A 137 21.30 -0.93 25.67
CA GLU A 137 21.40 -1.90 24.57
C GLU A 137 20.22 -1.78 23.60
N ASP A 138 19.00 -1.59 24.12
CA ASP A 138 17.80 -1.38 23.30
C ASP A 138 17.92 -0.12 22.44
N ASP A 139 18.48 0.96 22.99
CA ASP A 139 18.68 2.21 22.26
C ASP A 139 19.78 2.06 21.18
N LEU A 140 20.84 1.29 21.45
CA LEU A 140 21.84 0.92 20.43
C LEU A 140 21.23 0.06 19.32
N MET A 141 20.40 -0.93 19.65
CA MET A 141 19.70 -1.76 18.66
C MET A 141 18.75 -0.93 17.79
N LYS A 142 18.02 0.03 18.36
CA LYS A 142 17.17 0.96 17.59
C LYS A 142 18.00 1.80 16.63
N ALA A 143 19.14 2.34 17.08
CA ALA A 143 20.02 3.13 16.23
C ALA A 143 20.56 2.30 15.05
N ARG A 144 21.00 1.06 15.29
CA ARG A 144 21.43 0.13 14.23
C ARG A 144 20.34 -0.12 13.20
N ARG A 145 19.11 -0.43 13.65
CA ARG A 145 17.97 -0.66 12.75
C ARG A 145 17.64 0.55 11.87
N LEU A 146 17.81 1.77 12.39
CA LEU A 146 17.60 2.99 11.61
C LEU A 146 18.65 3.15 10.51
N VAL A 147 19.92 2.84 10.81
CA VAL A 147 21.01 2.85 9.83
C VAL A 147 20.76 1.79 8.76
N ASP A 148 20.47 0.55 9.15
CA ASP A 148 20.18 -0.55 8.21
C ASP A 148 18.99 -0.20 7.28
N ALA A 149 17.94 0.41 7.83
CA ALA A 149 16.79 0.88 7.05
C ALA A 149 17.16 2.00 6.06
N ALA A 150 18.07 2.90 6.44
CA ALA A 150 18.55 3.95 5.55
C ALA A 150 19.44 3.38 4.42
N GLU A 151 20.33 2.44 4.75
CA GLU A 151 21.20 1.77 3.79
C GLU A 151 20.40 0.96 2.77
N THR A 152 19.45 0.14 3.24
CA THR A 152 18.57 -0.64 2.35
C THR A 152 17.73 0.26 1.45
N LYS A 153 17.26 1.41 1.96
CA LYS A 153 16.55 2.42 1.15
C LYS A 153 17.46 3.02 0.07
N ALA A 154 18.72 3.34 0.40
CA ALA A 154 19.70 3.87 -0.55
C ALA A 154 20.02 2.83 -1.64
N GLN A 155 20.26 1.58 -1.27
CA GLN A 155 20.50 0.48 -2.21
C GLN A 155 19.30 0.28 -3.15
N ASN A 156 18.07 0.31 -2.62
CA ASN A 156 16.87 0.18 -3.43
C ASN A 156 16.68 1.37 -4.39
N ALA A 157 17.03 2.59 -3.98
CA ALA A 157 17.03 3.74 -4.85
C ALA A 157 18.03 3.58 -6.02
N MET A 158 19.26 3.14 -5.73
CA MET A 158 20.26 2.86 -6.76
C MET A 158 19.77 1.79 -7.74
N LYS A 159 19.22 0.67 -7.24
CA LYS A 159 18.63 -0.39 -8.09
C LYS A 159 17.56 0.14 -9.03
N ARG A 160 16.71 1.07 -8.56
CA ARG A 160 15.68 1.71 -9.41
C ARG A 160 16.29 2.57 -10.51
N VAL A 161 17.33 3.33 -10.22
CA VAL A 161 18.04 4.15 -11.22
C VAL A 161 18.67 3.24 -12.28
N PHE A 162 19.38 2.19 -11.87
CA PHE A 162 19.95 1.22 -12.81
C PHE A 162 18.87 0.52 -13.65
N ALA A 163 17.74 0.14 -13.04
CA ALA A 163 16.64 -0.48 -13.76
C ALA A 163 16.02 0.46 -14.81
N ALA A 164 15.86 1.74 -14.48
CA ALA A 164 15.36 2.75 -15.40
C ALA A 164 16.34 3.00 -16.56
N ALA A 165 17.63 3.16 -16.26
CA ALA A 165 18.68 3.29 -17.27
C ALA A 165 18.76 2.07 -18.20
N ALA A 166 18.65 0.86 -17.63
CA ALA A 166 18.61 -0.38 -18.42
C ALA A 166 17.37 -0.45 -19.33
N LYS A 167 16.22 0.09 -18.89
CA LYS A 167 15.00 0.15 -19.71
C LYS A 167 15.16 1.10 -20.91
N GLU A 168 15.73 2.29 -20.70
CA GLU A 168 16.05 3.21 -21.80
C GLU A 168 17.11 2.63 -22.75
N ALA A 169 18.16 2.02 -22.22
CA ALA A 169 19.18 1.36 -23.05
C ALA A 169 18.59 0.23 -23.92
N ARG A 170 17.63 -0.55 -23.40
CA ARG A 170 16.88 -1.54 -24.21
C ARG A 170 16.10 -0.87 -25.33
N LYS A 171 15.40 0.24 -25.06
CA LYS A 171 14.68 1.01 -26.07
C LYS A 171 15.61 1.52 -27.17
N TRP A 172 16.77 2.06 -26.82
CA TRP A 172 17.76 2.58 -27.78
C TRP A 172 18.39 1.48 -28.64
N ARG A 173 18.54 0.26 -28.12
CA ARG A 173 18.99 -0.89 -28.91
C ARG A 173 17.94 -1.35 -29.91
N VAL A 174 16.66 -1.30 -29.55
CA VAL A 174 15.56 -1.58 -30.49
C VAL A 174 15.55 -0.56 -31.62
N THR A 175 15.77 0.72 -31.31
CA THR A 175 15.82 1.80 -32.31
C THR A 175 17.19 1.97 -32.98
N LYS A 176 18.12 1.01 -32.79
CA LYS A 176 19.48 1.00 -33.36
C LYS A 176 20.35 2.22 -33.05
N ARG A 177 20.01 3.00 -32.03
CA ARG A 177 20.86 4.10 -31.52
C ARG A 177 22.03 3.61 -30.67
N LEU A 178 21.95 2.38 -30.16
CA LEU A 178 22.97 1.76 -29.32
C LEU A 178 23.29 0.35 -29.83
N GLY A 179 24.57 -0.01 -29.84
CA GLY A 179 25.03 -1.34 -30.23
C GLY A 179 24.54 -2.47 -29.31
N PRO A 180 24.65 -3.74 -29.75
CA PRO A 180 24.27 -4.89 -28.95
C PRO A 180 25.12 -5.00 -27.67
N VAL A 181 24.56 -5.59 -26.61
CA VAL A 181 25.28 -5.75 -25.33
C VAL A 181 26.27 -6.89 -25.45
N GLU A 182 27.54 -6.61 -25.16
CA GLU A 182 28.55 -7.62 -24.89
C GLU A 182 28.64 -7.84 -23.38
N THR A 183 28.53 -9.09 -22.95
CA THR A 183 28.86 -9.54 -21.60
C THR A 183 30.17 -10.30 -21.65
N MET A 184 31.09 -9.95 -20.75
CA MET A 184 32.32 -10.71 -20.51
C MET A 184 32.00 -11.78 -19.48
N ASP A 185 32.00 -13.05 -19.88
CA ASP A 185 32.00 -14.15 -18.93
C ASP A 185 33.46 -14.50 -18.60
N SER A 186 33.80 -14.62 -17.32
CA SER A 186 35.19 -14.84 -16.88
C SER A 186 35.82 -16.13 -17.43
N GLU A 187 35.00 -17.08 -17.88
CA GLU A 187 35.42 -18.38 -18.40
C GLU A 187 35.27 -18.53 -19.93
N TYR A 188 34.42 -17.73 -20.60
CA TYR A 188 34.02 -17.97 -22.00
C TYR A 188 34.24 -16.79 -22.95
N GLY A 189 34.92 -15.72 -22.51
CA GLY A 189 35.23 -14.56 -23.33
C GLY A 189 34.01 -13.64 -23.61
N LYS A 190 34.11 -12.82 -24.66
CA LYS A 190 33.05 -11.88 -25.07
C LYS A 190 31.86 -12.64 -25.65
N ARG A 191 30.68 -12.52 -25.04
CA ARG A 191 29.42 -13.03 -25.60
C ARG A 191 28.39 -11.93 -25.73
N LEU A 192 27.65 -11.93 -26.84
CA LEU A 192 26.50 -11.04 -27.01
C LEU A 192 25.31 -11.52 -26.15
N LEU A 193 24.70 -10.60 -25.41
CA LEU A 193 23.55 -10.90 -24.56
C LEU A 193 22.33 -11.19 -25.45
N ARG A 194 21.86 -12.45 -25.41
CA ARG A 194 20.76 -12.96 -26.25
C ARG A 194 19.46 -12.19 -25.92
N ARG A 195 18.73 -11.76 -26.95
CA ARG A 195 17.41 -11.12 -26.82
C ARG A 195 16.42 -12.09 -26.15
N VAL A 196 15.79 -11.67 -25.06
CA VAL A 196 14.54 -12.23 -24.51
C VAL A 196 13.47 -11.16 -24.61
#